data_AF-A0A4R6P4Q9-F1
#
_entry.id   AF-A0A4R6P4Q9-F1
#
_cell.length_a   1.000
_cell.length_b   1.000
_cell.length_c   1.000
_cell.angle_alpha   90.00
_cell.angle_beta   90.00
_cell.angle_gamma   90.00
#
_symmetry.space_group_name_H-M   'P 1'
#
loop_
_entity.id
_entity.type
_entity.pdbx_description
1 polymer ?
#
loop_
_entity_poly.entity_id
_entity_poly.type
_entity_poly.pdbx_seq_one_letter_code
_entity_poly.pdbx_strand_id
1 'polypeptide(L)'
;MPVTISASTRAVWKIGAQGQARILFVDDSASSAPARRWPDTAMPGGRPGHLAFDPNDYPTLSHVRTLVPEYAALWDAVAEDLVTIGAAESAAGTRD
;
A
#
# COMPACT_ATOMS: atom_id res chain seq x y z
N MET A 1 9.66 -3.18 5.35
CA MET A 1 8.59 -2.57 4.54
C MET A 1 7.46 -2.22 5.50
N PRO A 2 7.04 -0.95 5.60
CA PRO A 2 5.89 -0.56 6.41
C PRO A 2 4.60 -1.28 5.98
N VAL A 3 3.75 -1.54 6.96
CA VAL A 3 2.46 -2.21 6.80
C VAL A 3 1.41 -1.36 7.47
N THR A 4 0.42 -0.93 6.71
CA THR A 4 -0.73 -0.19 7.22
C THR A 4 -1.95 -1.11 7.22
N ILE A 5 -2.70 -1.13 8.31
CA ILE A 5 -3.90 -1.96 8.46
C ILE A 5 -5.10 -1.04 8.67
N SER A 6 -6.17 -1.27 7.91
CA SER A 6 -7.46 -0.59 8.06
C SER A 6 -8.58 -1.63 8.05
N ALA A 7 -9.25 -1.82 9.19
CA ALA A 7 -10.24 -2.87 9.41
C ALA A 7 -9.70 -4.27 9.00
N SER A 8 -10.29 -4.88 7.97
CA SER A 8 -9.90 -6.21 7.44
C SER A 8 -8.91 -6.15 6.27
N THR A 9 -8.45 -4.95 5.91
CA THR A 9 -7.53 -4.71 4.80
C THR A 9 -6.15 -4.33 5.30
N ARG A 10 -5.10 -4.79 4.62
CA ARG A 10 -3.72 -4.40 4.86
C ARG A 10 -3.07 -3.96 3.56
N ALA A 11 -2.29 -2.87 3.62
CA ALA A 11 -1.42 -2.43 2.55
C ALA A 11 0.03 -2.62 2.98
N VAL A 12 0.83 -3.25 2.13
CA VAL A 12 2.29 -3.27 2.27
C VAL A 12 2.88 -2.30 1.27
N TRP A 13 3.75 -1.43 1.75
CA TRP A 13 4.29 -0.35 0.95
C TRP A 13 5.75 -0.07 1.32
N LYS A 14 6.40 0.78 0.53
CA LYS A 14 7.76 1.25 0.79
C LYS A 14 7.87 2.73 0.45
N ILE A 15 8.85 3.40 1.04
CA ILE A 15 9.21 4.76 0.63
C ILE A 15 10.01 4.64 -0.68
N GLY A 16 9.46 5.20 -1.75
CA GLY A 16 10.12 5.31 -3.04
C GLY A 16 11.06 6.51 -3.12
N ALA A 17 11.62 6.73 -4.30
CA ALA A 17 12.36 7.95 -4.59
C ALA A 17 11.49 9.19 -4.27
N GLN A 18 12.11 10.23 -3.72
CA GLN A 18 11.44 11.49 -3.33
C GLN A 18 10.46 11.39 -2.15
N GLY A 19 10.57 10.35 -1.31
CA GLY A 19 9.76 10.24 -0.08
C GLY A 19 8.31 9.78 -0.29
N GLN A 20 7.96 9.32 -1.49
CA GLN A 20 6.59 8.95 -1.82
C GLN A 20 6.29 7.50 -1.44
N ALA A 21 5.12 7.20 -0.87
CA ALA A 21 4.68 5.83 -0.65
C ALA A 21 4.45 5.11 -1.99
N ARG A 22 5.10 3.95 -2.15
CA ARG A 22 4.98 3.02 -3.28
C ARG A 22 4.32 1.75 -2.78
N ILE A 23 3.14 1.44 -3.31
CA ILE A 23 2.30 0.35 -2.81
C ILE A 23 2.70 -0.96 -3.50
N LEU A 24 3.02 -1.98 -2.70
CA LEU A 24 3.46 -3.28 -3.20
C LEU A 24 2.25 -4.20 -3.44
N PHE A 25 1.41 -4.35 -2.41
CA PHE A 25 0.20 -5.17 -2.47
C PHE A 25 -0.79 -4.78 -1.38
N VAL A 26 -2.03 -5.21 -1.60
CA VAL A 26 -3.12 -5.21 -0.62
C VAL A 26 -3.49 -6.66 -0.32
N ASP A 27 -3.79 -6.97 0.93
CA ASP A 27 -4.63 -8.12 1.24
C ASP A 27 -5.91 -7.64 1.92
N ASP A 28 -7.03 -8.06 1.37
CA ASP A 28 -8.34 -7.92 1.97
C ASP A 28 -8.80 -9.29 2.48
N SER A 29 -8.73 -9.50 3.80
CA SER A 29 -9.11 -10.81 4.37
C SER A 29 -10.63 -11.03 4.40
N ALA A 30 -11.43 -10.00 4.18
CA ALA A 30 -12.89 -10.12 4.08
C ALA A 30 -13.34 -10.42 2.64
N SER A 31 -12.49 -10.11 1.64
CA SER A 31 -12.78 -10.38 0.23
C SER A 31 -12.54 -11.84 -0.15
N SER A 32 -13.51 -12.42 -0.86
CA SER A 32 -13.38 -13.74 -1.50
C SER A 32 -12.95 -13.65 -2.96
N ALA A 33 -12.60 -12.45 -3.45
CA ALA A 33 -12.11 -12.27 -4.82
C ALA A 33 -10.85 -13.10 -5.06
N PRO A 34 -10.67 -13.71 -6.25
CA PRO A 34 -9.46 -14.46 -6.54
C PRO A 34 -8.23 -13.54 -6.46
N ALA A 35 -7.11 -14.10 -5.99
CA ALA A 35 -5.84 -13.39 -5.98
C ALA A 35 -5.48 -12.93 -7.39
N ARG A 36 -5.12 -11.66 -7.53
CA ARG A 36 -4.74 -11.09 -8.82
C ARG A 36 -3.61 -10.09 -8.69
N ARG A 37 -2.84 -9.96 -9.76
CA ARG A 37 -1.96 -8.82 -10.01
C ARG A 37 -2.72 -7.81 -10.85
N TRP A 38 -2.71 -6.56 -10.41
CA TRP A 38 -3.33 -5.46 -11.14
C TRP A 38 -2.76 -5.35 -12.57
N PRO A 39 -3.58 -5.06 -13.60
CA PRO A 39 -5.03 -4.83 -13.52
C PRO A 39 -5.89 -6.10 -13.45
N ASP A 40 -5.53 -7.18 -14.13
CA ASP A 40 -6.40 -8.38 -14.20
C ASP A 40 -5.63 -9.71 -14.41
N THR A 41 -4.36 -9.78 -13.98
CA THR A 41 -3.58 -11.02 -14.12
C THR A 41 -3.87 -11.94 -12.93
N ALA A 42 -4.55 -13.06 -13.17
CA ALA A 42 -4.78 -14.05 -12.12
C ALA A 42 -3.47 -14.57 -11.49
N MET A 43 -3.46 -14.73 -10.18
CA MET A 43 -2.33 -15.30 -9.43
C MET A 43 -2.73 -16.68 -8.88
N PRO A 44 -2.56 -17.77 -9.65
CA PRO A 44 -2.94 -19.10 -9.21
C PRO A 44 -2.17 -19.50 -7.95
N GLY A 45 -2.89 -19.99 -6.94
CA GLY A 45 -2.33 -20.33 -5.62
C GLY A 45 -2.16 -19.15 -4.67
N GLY A 46 -2.50 -17.92 -5.09
CA GLY A 46 -2.58 -16.77 -4.19
C GLY A 46 -3.77 -16.84 -3.23
N ARG A 47 -3.68 -16.14 -2.10
CA ARG A 47 -4.78 -16.06 -1.13
C ARG A 47 -5.91 -15.20 -1.68
N PRO A 48 -7.19 -15.59 -1.50
CA PRO A 48 -8.32 -14.72 -1.85
C PRO A 48 -8.18 -13.34 -1.20
N GLY A 49 -8.61 -12.31 -1.93
CA GLY A 49 -8.50 -10.91 -1.52
C GLY A 49 -7.09 -10.31 -1.67
N HIS A 50 -6.12 -11.06 -2.19
CA HIS A 50 -4.78 -10.56 -2.48
C HIS A 50 -4.74 -9.79 -3.81
N LEU A 51 -4.33 -8.53 -3.75
CA LEU A 51 -4.08 -7.66 -4.90
C LEU A 51 -2.61 -7.24 -4.92
N ALA A 52 -1.83 -7.76 -5.86
CA ALA A 52 -0.44 -7.35 -6.05
C ALA A 52 -0.32 -6.27 -7.14
N PHE A 53 0.60 -5.32 -6.96
CA PHE A 53 1.00 -4.39 -8.02
C PHE A 53 2.23 -4.89 -8.78
N ASP A 54 2.50 -4.29 -9.93
CA ASP A 54 3.65 -4.67 -10.75
C ASP A 54 4.97 -4.35 -10.02
N PRO A 55 5.91 -5.31 -9.91
CA PRO A 55 7.15 -5.09 -9.19
C PRO A 55 8.14 -4.16 -9.89
N ASN A 56 7.99 -3.94 -11.19
CA ASN A 56 8.81 -3.01 -11.97
C ASN A 56 8.31 -1.57 -11.86
N ASP A 57 7.00 -1.37 -11.65
CA ASP A 57 6.40 -0.05 -11.47
C ASP A 57 5.32 -0.05 -10.37
N TYR A 58 5.76 -0.01 -9.11
CA TYR A 58 4.83 0.14 -8.00
C TYR A 58 4.14 1.51 -8.05
N PRO A 59 2.80 1.58 -8.01
CA PRO A 59 2.09 2.84 -8.06
C PRO A 59 2.34 3.67 -6.79
N THR A 60 2.31 4.98 -6.95
CA THR A 60 2.31 5.92 -5.82
C THR A 60 0.96 5.90 -5.10
N LEU A 61 0.92 6.42 -3.87
CA LEU A 61 -0.34 6.55 -3.13
C LEU A 61 -1.43 7.34 -3.90
N SER A 62 -1.06 8.43 -4.57
CA SER A 62 -2.00 9.21 -5.37
C SER A 62 -2.51 8.42 -6.59
N HIS A 63 -1.63 7.63 -7.21
CA HIS A 63 -1.99 6.81 -8.36
C HIS A 63 -2.91 5.65 -7.93
N VAL A 64 -2.57 4.92 -6.87
CA VAL A 64 -3.35 3.77 -6.41
C VAL A 64 -4.79 4.14 -6.04
N ARG A 65 -5.01 5.35 -5.49
CA ARG A 65 -6.34 5.89 -5.21
C ARG A 65 -7.23 6.00 -6.45
N THR A 66 -6.62 6.23 -7.62
CA THR A 66 -7.33 6.31 -8.90
C THR A 66 -7.58 4.91 -9.47
N LEU A 67 -6.64 3.98 -9.28
CA LEU A 67 -6.74 2.61 -9.80
C LEU A 67 -7.76 1.76 -9.04
N VAL A 68 -7.71 1.81 -7.72
CA VAL A 68 -8.53 0.99 -6.82
C VAL A 68 -9.17 1.86 -5.73
N PRO A 69 -10.19 2.67 -6.11
CA PRO A 69 -10.84 3.60 -5.20
C PRO A 69 -11.63 2.90 -4.09
N GLU A 70 -11.96 1.60 -4.25
CA GLU A 70 -12.65 0.80 -3.24
C GLU A 70 -11.90 0.69 -1.90
N TYR A 71 -10.57 0.86 -1.92
CA TYR A 71 -9.71 0.86 -0.72
C TYR A 71 -9.42 2.27 -0.17
N ALA A 72 -10.27 3.27 -0.44
CA ALA A 72 -10.05 4.66 -0.02
C ALA A 72 -9.62 4.81 1.46
N ALA A 73 -10.34 4.17 2.38
CA ALA A 73 -10.02 4.21 3.81
C ALA A 73 -8.64 3.64 4.16
N LEU A 74 -8.16 2.63 3.43
CA LEU A 74 -6.81 2.11 3.57
C LEU A 74 -5.78 3.12 3.05
N TRP A 75 -6.09 3.82 1.96
CA TRP A 75 -5.22 4.86 1.40
C TRP A 75 -5.13 6.10 2.29
N ASP A 76 -6.20 6.51 2.95
CA ASP A 76 -6.15 7.54 4.00
C ASP A 76 -5.22 7.10 5.14
N ALA A 77 -5.35 5.88 5.64
CA ALA A 77 -4.47 5.37 6.70
C ALA A 77 -2.99 5.32 6.28
N VAL A 78 -2.68 4.97 5.02
CA VAL A 78 -1.30 5.00 4.50
C VAL A 78 -0.76 6.42 4.44
N ALA A 79 -1.61 7.42 4.12
CA ALA A 79 -1.21 8.82 4.12
C ALA A 79 -0.82 9.29 5.53
N GLU A 80 -1.61 8.91 6.55
CA GLU A 80 -1.32 9.24 7.95
C GLU A 80 -0.03 8.58 8.45
N ASP A 81 0.20 7.32 8.08
CA ASP A 81 1.44 6.61 8.43
C ASP A 81 2.65 7.25 7.75
N LEU A 82 2.52 7.67 6.49
CA LEU A 82 3.59 8.37 5.76
C LEU A 82 3.97 9.71 6.42
N VAL A 83 2.97 10.47 6.88
CA VAL A 83 3.20 11.72 7.63
C VAL A 83 3.93 11.43 8.95
N THR A 84 3.49 10.38 9.67
CA THR A 84 4.10 9.97 10.94
C THR A 84 5.56 9.55 10.76
N ILE A 85 5.86 8.78 9.71
CA ILE A 85 7.24 8.35 9.39
C ILE A 85 8.10 9.55 8.98
N GLY A 86 7.59 10.46 8.13
CA GLY A 86 8.31 11.67 7.75
C GLY A 86 8.59 12.62 8.93
N ALA A 87 7.66 12.70 9.88
CA ALA A 87 7.85 13.45 11.12
C ALA A 87 8.90 12.81 12.04
N ALA A 88 8.92 11.47 12.13
CA ALA A 88 9.91 10.74 12.93
C ALA A 88 11.33 10.91 12.38
N GLU A 89 11.53 10.86 11.06
CA GLU A 89 12.84 11.10 10.44
C GLU A 89 13.32 12.55 10.65
N SER A 90 12.40 13.52 10.60
CA SER A 90 12.71 14.93 10.87
C SER A 90 13.10 15.17 12.34
N ALA A 91 12.50 14.44 13.29
CA ALA A 91 12.82 14.55 14.71
C ALA A 91 14.17 13.87 15.06
N ALA A 92 14.54 12.79 14.37
CA ALA A 92 15.81 12.08 14.59
C ALA A 92 17.05 12.86 14.09
N GLY A 93 16.87 13.87 13.23
CA GLY A 93 17.94 14.74 12.71
C GLY A 93 18.37 15.87 13.64
N THR A 94 17.75 16.06 14.81
CA THR A 94 18.16 17.08 15.79
C THR A 94 18.94 16.43 16.93
N ARG A 95 20.22 16.18 16.70
CA ARG A 95 21.19 15.93 17.78
C ARG A 95 22.56 16.40 17.31
N ASP A 96 22.83 17.69 17.54
CA ASP A 96 24.17 18.28 17.55
C ASP A 96 24.82 17.99 18.91
#